data_AF-A0A2N2GWD5-F1
#
_entry.id   AF-A0A2N2GWD5-F1
#
_cell.length_a   1.000
_cell.length_b   1.000
_cell.length_c   1.000
_cell.angle_alpha   90.00
_cell.angle_beta   90.00
_cell.angle_gamma   90.00
#
_symmetry.space_group_name_H-M   'P 1'
#
loop_
_entity.id
_entity.type
_entity.pdbx_description
1 polymer ?
#
loop_
_entity_poly.entity_id
_entity_poly.type
_entity_poly.pdbx_seq_one_letter_code
_entity_poly.pdbx_strand_id
1 'polypeptide(L)'
;MLLFSALVLLVACDNEANPKEGCGNGLLDLGEACDGTAGDTPDCMTLGYYQQIGPVTCNGDCQWDLSVCAQRCGDGIIQAAYGEDCDAENLAGNTCLSLALGGGTLSCSQNCRFDTTGCEAMFVCGDGVISSPTEQCEGADLDGETCESQGFSSGTLSCDTECRFDTTGCI
;
A
#
# COMPACT_ATOMS: atom_id res chain seq x y z
N MET A 1 -65.17 23.19 39.64
CA MET A 1 -64.23 24.23 39.16
C MET A 1 -63.01 24.19 40.06
N LEU A 2 -61.96 23.50 39.61
CA LEU A 2 -60.53 23.81 39.81
C LEU A 2 -59.75 22.62 39.29
N LEU A 3 -59.21 22.80 38.09
CA LEU A 3 -58.28 21.90 37.42
C LEU A 3 -56.99 21.81 38.24
N PHE A 4 -56.46 20.61 38.41
CA PHE A 4 -55.01 20.42 38.57
C PHE A 4 -54.61 19.20 37.73
N SER A 5 -54.36 19.45 36.44
CA SER A 5 -53.56 18.55 35.62
C SER A 5 -52.14 18.60 36.17
N ALA A 6 -51.72 17.54 36.88
CA ALA A 6 -50.32 17.33 37.17
C ALA A 6 -49.64 16.89 35.87
N LEU A 7 -49.12 17.87 35.14
CA LEU A 7 -48.20 17.66 34.02
C LEU A 7 -46.91 17.07 34.61
N VAL A 8 -46.76 15.75 34.51
CA VAL A 8 -45.51 15.06 34.85
C VAL A 8 -44.49 15.48 33.80
N LEU A 9 -43.61 16.40 34.18
CA LEU A 9 -42.41 16.73 33.42
C LEU A 9 -41.49 15.52 33.47
N LEU A 10 -41.53 14.70 32.42
CA LEU A 10 -40.46 13.76 32.11
C LEU A 10 -39.22 14.62 31.80
N VAL A 11 -38.40 14.85 32.82
CA VAL A 11 -37.03 15.32 32.62
C VAL A 11 -36.33 14.18 31.88
N ALA A 12 -36.19 14.34 30.57
CA ALA A 12 -35.22 13.57 29.82
C ALA A 12 -33.84 13.92 30.39
N CYS A 13 -33.11 12.93 30.87
CA CYS A 13 -31.67 13.10 31.01
C CYS A 13 -31.15 13.31 29.58
N ASP A 14 -30.56 14.48 29.30
CA ASP A 14 -29.74 14.64 28.11
C ASP A 14 -28.61 13.61 28.24
N ASN A 15 -28.68 12.56 27.43
CA ASN A 15 -27.70 11.48 27.45
C ASN A 15 -26.47 11.84 26.59
N GLU A 16 -26.24 13.14 26.42
CA GLU A 16 -25.02 13.72 25.91
C GLU A 16 -24.04 13.76 27.09
N ALA A 17 -23.54 12.59 27.52
CA ALA A 17 -22.37 12.55 28.38
C ALA A 17 -21.26 13.27 27.61
N ASN A 18 -21.03 14.54 27.98
CA ASN A 18 -19.95 15.31 27.42
C ASN A 18 -18.67 14.56 27.80
N PRO A 19 -17.93 13.97 26.85
CA PRO A 19 -16.77 13.11 27.14
C PRO A 19 -15.66 13.87 27.87
N LYS A 20 -15.81 15.18 28.04
CA LYS A 20 -14.93 16.06 28.78
C LYS A 20 -15.17 16.15 30.29
N GLU A 21 -16.28 15.62 30.83
CA GLU A 21 -16.57 15.78 32.27
C GLU A 21 -15.87 14.76 33.18
N GLY A 22 -15.32 13.68 32.62
CA GLY A 22 -14.52 12.68 33.35
C GLY A 22 -13.03 13.00 33.41
N CYS A 23 -12.49 13.59 32.34
CA CYS A 23 -11.06 13.63 32.12
C CYS A 23 -10.25 14.37 33.21
N GLY A 24 -9.26 13.67 33.76
CA GLY A 24 -8.37 14.16 34.81
C GLY A 24 -8.82 13.79 36.23
N ASN A 25 -9.78 12.88 36.36
CA ASN A 25 -10.27 12.38 37.65
C ASN A 25 -9.48 11.17 38.19
N GLY A 26 -8.56 10.63 37.38
CA GLY A 26 -7.70 9.48 37.69
C GLY A 26 -8.36 8.11 37.53
N LEU A 27 -9.53 8.03 36.90
CA LEU A 27 -10.26 6.81 36.57
C LEU A 27 -10.40 6.72 35.05
N LEU A 28 -10.22 5.52 34.50
CA LEU A 28 -10.43 5.32 33.06
C LEU A 28 -11.93 5.19 32.77
N ASP A 29 -12.52 6.23 32.18
CA ASP A 29 -13.93 6.28 31.82
C ASP A 29 -14.20 5.86 30.36
N LEU A 30 -15.47 5.60 30.01
CA LEU A 30 -15.86 5.18 28.66
C LEU A 30 -15.60 6.32 27.66
N GLY A 31 -14.73 6.05 26.68
CA GLY A 31 -14.35 7.02 25.64
C GLY A 31 -12.98 7.67 25.88
N GLU A 32 -12.34 7.41 27.02
CA GLU A 32 -10.98 7.84 27.30
C GLU A 32 -9.97 6.77 26.88
N ALA A 33 -8.82 7.21 26.35
CA ALA A 33 -7.69 6.32 26.14
C ALA A 33 -6.80 6.23 27.40
N CYS A 34 -6.85 7.26 28.23
CA CYS A 34 -6.11 7.41 29.48
C CYS A 34 -6.76 8.45 30.40
N ASP A 35 -6.51 8.38 31.70
CA ASP A 35 -6.76 9.46 32.66
C ASP A 35 -5.60 9.56 33.66
N GLY A 36 -4.72 10.54 33.47
CA GLY A 36 -3.49 10.65 34.25
C GLY A 36 -2.57 9.45 34.02
N THR A 37 -2.49 8.54 35.00
CA THR A 37 -1.77 7.26 34.88
C THR A 37 -2.71 6.05 34.72
N ALA A 38 -4.02 6.26 34.74
CA ALA A 38 -4.99 5.21 34.47
C ALA A 38 -5.05 4.94 32.96
N GLY A 39 -5.04 3.67 32.59
CA GLY A 39 -4.96 3.21 31.19
C GLY A 39 -3.66 2.48 30.87
N ASP A 40 -3.68 1.71 29.79
CA ASP A 40 -2.52 0.98 29.29
C ASP A 40 -1.73 1.88 28.35
N THR A 41 -0.62 2.46 28.84
CA THR A 41 0.25 3.31 28.03
C THR A 41 0.79 2.52 26.83
N PRO A 42 0.58 2.99 25.58
CA PRO A 42 1.07 2.29 24.42
C PRO A 42 2.57 2.47 24.28
N ASP A 43 3.18 1.48 23.66
CA ASP A 43 4.54 1.55 23.15
C ASP A 43 4.50 1.97 21.67
N CYS A 44 5.27 2.99 21.29
CA CYS A 44 5.23 3.53 19.93
C CYS A 44 5.54 2.46 18.87
N MET A 45 6.43 1.49 19.18
CA MET A 45 6.75 0.41 18.26
C MET A 45 5.58 -0.53 18.01
N THR A 46 4.75 -0.75 19.03
CA THR A 46 3.53 -1.56 18.91
C THR A 46 2.45 -0.84 18.08
N LEU A 47 2.52 0.50 17.99
CA LEU A 47 1.67 1.33 17.13
C LEU A 47 2.22 1.49 15.69
N GLY A 48 3.35 0.85 15.37
CA GLY A 48 3.95 0.90 14.02
C GLY A 48 4.92 2.05 13.79
N TYR A 49 5.33 2.77 14.84
CA TYR A 49 6.43 3.75 14.74
C TYR A 49 7.77 3.06 14.97
N TYR A 50 8.84 3.63 14.43
CA TYR A 50 10.18 3.07 14.59
C TYR A 50 10.91 3.60 15.82
N GLN A 51 10.52 4.77 16.32
CA GLN A 51 11.19 5.41 17.45
C GLN A 51 10.22 5.99 18.46
N GLN A 52 10.67 5.96 19.72
CA GLN A 52 10.07 6.67 20.84
C GLN A 52 11.13 7.58 21.49
N ILE A 53 10.97 8.89 21.33
CA ILE A 53 11.95 9.89 21.81
C ILE A 53 11.71 10.33 23.27
N GLY A 54 10.64 9.85 23.91
CA GLY A 54 10.28 10.17 25.28
C GLY A 54 9.13 9.31 25.80
N PRO A 55 8.72 9.45 27.07
CA PRO A 55 7.55 8.76 27.58
C PRO A 55 6.27 9.27 26.92
N VAL A 56 5.37 8.36 26.54
CA VAL A 56 4.01 8.72 26.12
C VAL A 56 3.24 9.19 27.36
N THR A 57 2.61 10.36 27.28
CA THR A 57 1.87 10.97 28.39
C THR A 57 0.40 11.12 28.06
N CYS A 58 -0.47 11.13 29.08
CA CYS A 58 -1.88 11.44 28.89
C CYS A 58 -2.08 12.96 28.77
N ASN A 59 -2.76 13.42 27.72
CA ASN A 59 -3.03 14.84 27.52
C ASN A 59 -4.35 15.29 28.18
N GLY A 60 -4.64 16.59 28.15
CA GLY A 60 -5.83 17.18 28.79
C GLY A 60 -7.17 16.85 28.11
N ASP A 61 -7.16 16.10 27.01
CA ASP A 61 -8.36 15.54 26.35
C ASP A 61 -8.43 14.01 26.53
N CYS A 62 -7.67 13.45 27.48
CA CYS A 62 -7.64 12.03 27.82
C CYS A 62 -7.30 11.10 26.64
N GLN A 63 -6.40 11.60 25.79
CA GLN A 63 -5.78 10.86 24.71
C GLN A 63 -4.27 10.73 24.96
N TRP A 64 -3.68 9.64 24.47
CA TRP A 64 -2.23 9.48 24.49
C TRP A 64 -1.55 10.51 23.60
N ASP A 65 -0.61 11.26 24.15
CA ASP A 65 0.25 12.16 23.39
C ASP A 65 1.33 11.34 22.66
N LEU A 66 1.08 11.11 21.37
CA LEU A 66 1.99 10.38 20.48
C LEU A 66 3.01 11.29 19.78
N SER A 67 3.16 12.56 20.21
CA SER A 67 4.20 13.45 19.66
C SER A 67 5.63 12.93 19.89
N VAL A 68 5.80 12.01 20.84
CA VAL A 68 7.05 11.29 21.10
C VAL A 68 7.27 10.08 20.18
N CYS A 69 6.26 9.65 19.43
CA CYS A 69 6.38 8.58 18.45
C CYS A 69 6.83 9.17 17.12
N ALA A 70 7.95 8.71 16.60
CA ALA A 70 8.59 9.27 15.41
C ALA A 70 8.95 8.20 14.41
N GLN A 71 8.87 8.58 13.13
CA GLN A 71 9.19 7.77 11.95
C GLN A 71 8.27 6.55 11.83
N ARG A 72 7.66 6.37 10.68
CA ARG A 72 6.85 5.21 10.38
C ARG A 72 6.71 5.07 8.87
N CYS A 73 6.40 3.85 8.46
CA CYS A 73 5.92 3.64 7.11
C CYS A 73 4.62 4.40 6.83
N GLY A 74 4.57 5.07 5.69
CA GLY A 74 3.45 5.90 5.26
C GLY A 74 3.49 7.31 5.82
N ASP A 75 4.68 7.84 6.12
CA ASP A 75 4.87 9.27 6.46
C ASP A 75 5.50 10.10 5.33
N GLY A 76 5.74 9.47 4.17
CA GLY A 76 6.28 10.07 2.96
C GLY A 76 7.82 10.18 2.95
N ILE A 77 8.50 9.74 4.02
CA ILE A 77 9.96 9.83 4.16
C ILE A 77 10.53 8.43 4.28
N ILE A 78 11.37 8.03 3.33
CA ILE A 78 12.04 6.72 3.38
C ILE A 78 13.04 6.69 4.55
N GLN A 79 12.75 5.91 5.58
CA GLN A 79 13.66 5.64 6.68
C GLN A 79 14.45 4.35 6.43
N ALA A 80 15.39 4.42 5.49
CA ALA A 80 16.24 3.29 5.09
C ALA A 80 16.98 2.61 6.27
N ALA A 81 17.28 3.35 7.34
CA ALA A 81 17.87 2.79 8.57
C ALA A 81 16.98 1.76 9.28
N TYR A 82 15.66 1.80 9.02
CA TYR A 82 14.64 0.89 9.54
C TYR A 82 14.15 -0.12 8.50
N GLY A 83 14.79 -0.18 7.33
CA GLY A 83 14.52 -1.19 6.31
C GLY A 83 13.44 -0.84 5.29
N GLU A 84 13.07 0.44 5.19
CA GLU A 84 12.20 0.91 4.12
C GLU A 84 12.95 0.99 2.80
N ASP A 85 12.34 0.43 1.75
CA ASP A 85 12.80 0.57 0.37
C ASP A 85 12.13 1.78 -0.33
N CYS A 86 10.94 2.14 0.15
CA CYS A 86 10.06 3.19 -0.38
C CYS A 86 9.08 3.64 0.72
N ASP A 87 8.37 4.76 0.51
CA ASP A 87 7.26 5.19 1.36
C ASP A 87 6.16 5.85 0.52
N ALA A 88 4.95 5.31 0.53
CA ALA A 88 3.83 5.79 -0.29
C ALA A 88 4.24 5.93 -1.78
N GLU A 89 4.11 7.12 -2.38
CA GLU A 89 4.56 7.39 -3.75
C GLU A 89 6.08 7.67 -3.87
N ASN A 90 6.78 7.82 -2.75
CA ASN A 90 8.22 8.02 -2.71
C ASN A 90 8.95 6.68 -2.93
N LEU A 91 9.23 6.37 -4.20
CA LEU A 91 9.96 5.15 -4.61
C LEU A 91 11.49 5.34 -4.65
N ALA A 92 12.03 6.44 -4.12
CA ALA A 92 13.43 6.85 -4.28
C ALA A 92 13.90 6.90 -5.75
N GLY A 93 12.98 7.13 -6.70
CA GLY A 93 13.28 7.11 -8.13
C GLY A 93 13.45 5.72 -8.75
N ASN A 94 13.19 4.65 -7.99
CA ASN A 94 13.19 3.29 -8.52
C ASN A 94 11.96 3.04 -9.39
N THR A 95 12.15 2.20 -10.39
CA THR A 95 11.13 1.71 -11.31
C THR A 95 11.32 0.21 -11.50
N CYS A 96 10.35 -0.49 -12.09
CA CYS A 96 10.53 -1.89 -12.47
C CYS A 96 11.77 -2.09 -13.36
N LEU A 97 12.07 -1.10 -14.22
CA LEU A 97 13.23 -1.13 -15.09
C LEU A 97 14.54 -0.99 -14.30
N SER A 98 14.61 -0.05 -13.34
CA SER A 98 15.83 0.12 -12.53
C SER A 98 16.11 -1.07 -11.61
N LEU A 99 15.08 -1.86 -11.29
CA LEU A 99 15.19 -3.11 -10.53
C LEU A 99 15.44 -4.35 -11.42
N ALA A 100 15.61 -4.17 -12.74
CA ALA A 100 15.76 -5.24 -13.72
C ALA A 100 14.60 -6.26 -13.71
N LEU A 101 13.38 -5.79 -13.44
CA LEU A 101 12.14 -6.56 -13.47
C LEU A 101 11.34 -6.33 -14.76
N GLY A 102 11.67 -5.29 -15.52
CA GLY A 102 11.08 -4.96 -16.81
C GLY A 102 10.24 -3.70 -16.80
N GLY A 103 9.14 -3.74 -17.56
CA GLY A 103 8.22 -2.62 -17.70
C GLY A 103 7.23 -2.54 -16.53
N GLY A 104 6.11 -1.85 -16.77
CA GLY A 104 5.03 -1.75 -15.80
C GLY A 104 5.24 -0.67 -14.72
N THR A 105 4.47 -0.81 -13.64
CA THR A 105 4.39 0.17 -12.55
C THR A 105 4.89 -0.44 -11.26
N LEU A 106 5.95 0.13 -10.70
CA LEU A 106 6.42 -0.18 -9.36
C LEU A 106 5.58 0.59 -8.35
N SER A 107 5.18 -0.04 -7.25
CA SER A 107 4.47 0.61 -6.14
C SER A 107 5.17 0.35 -4.81
N CYS A 108 4.73 1.07 -3.78
CA CYS A 108 5.16 0.82 -2.41
C CYS A 108 4.05 0.13 -1.63
N SER A 109 4.38 -0.99 -0.97
CA SER A 109 3.43 -1.69 -0.10
C SER A 109 3.19 -0.95 1.22
N GLN A 110 2.15 -1.35 1.95
CA GLN A 110 1.86 -0.84 3.30
C GLN A 110 2.96 -1.13 4.34
N ASN A 111 3.92 -1.99 4.02
CA ASN A 111 5.08 -2.30 4.87
C ASN A 111 6.37 -1.63 4.36
N CYS A 112 6.25 -0.63 3.48
CA CYS A 112 7.37 0.15 2.93
C CYS A 112 8.44 -0.69 2.21
N ARG A 113 7.98 -1.78 1.61
CA ARG A 113 8.73 -2.60 0.67
C ARG A 113 8.21 -2.37 -0.74
N PHE A 114 9.11 -2.43 -1.73
CA PHE A 114 8.69 -2.43 -3.12
C PHE A 114 7.67 -3.54 -3.38
N ASP A 115 6.54 -3.16 -3.94
CA ASP A 115 5.57 -4.09 -4.49
C ASP A 115 5.79 -4.15 -6.00
N THR A 116 6.30 -5.32 -6.42
CA THR A 116 6.68 -5.59 -7.81
C THR A 116 5.59 -6.31 -8.58
N THR A 117 4.40 -6.49 -7.99
CA THR A 117 3.30 -7.20 -8.67
C THR A 117 2.78 -6.45 -9.90
N GLY A 118 2.96 -5.14 -9.95
CA GLY A 118 2.69 -4.30 -11.12
C GLY A 118 3.84 -4.23 -12.14
N CYS A 119 4.97 -4.91 -11.89
CA CYS A 119 6.06 -5.01 -12.85
C CYS A 119 5.74 -6.05 -13.91
N GLU A 120 5.92 -5.66 -15.16
CA GLU A 120 5.76 -6.54 -16.32
C GLU A 120 7.13 -7.12 -16.65
N ALA A 121 7.21 -8.43 -16.85
CA ALA A 121 8.46 -9.12 -17.14
C ALA A 121 9.21 -8.43 -18.29
N MET A 122 10.55 -8.32 -18.17
CA MET A 122 11.36 -8.04 -19.36
C MET A 122 11.09 -9.16 -20.36
N PHE A 123 10.55 -8.82 -21.52
CA PHE A 123 10.58 -9.74 -22.66
C PHE A 123 12.06 -9.99 -22.98
N VAL A 124 12.45 -11.26 -23.01
CA VAL A 124 13.81 -11.66 -23.33
C VAL A 124 13.69 -12.64 -24.47
N CYS A 125 13.91 -12.12 -25.68
CA CYS A 125 13.96 -12.98 -26.85
C CYS A 125 15.04 -14.05 -26.65
N GLY A 126 14.68 -15.32 -26.82
CA GLY A 126 15.58 -16.44 -26.57
C GLY A 126 15.40 -17.12 -25.20
N ASP A 127 14.38 -16.80 -24.41
CA ASP A 127 14.11 -17.43 -23.11
C ASP A 127 13.28 -18.73 -23.19
N GLY A 128 12.82 -19.09 -24.39
CA GLY A 128 12.01 -20.29 -24.64
C GLY A 128 10.53 -20.15 -24.34
N VAL A 129 10.01 -18.95 -24.03
CA VAL A 129 8.58 -18.68 -23.80
C VAL A 129 8.11 -17.47 -24.61
N ILE A 130 7.13 -17.65 -25.49
CA ILE A 130 6.54 -16.54 -26.26
C ILE A 130 5.77 -15.60 -25.32
N SER A 131 6.33 -14.41 -25.07
CA SER A 131 5.74 -13.35 -24.24
C SER A 131 4.81 -12.44 -25.05
N SER A 132 3.66 -12.98 -25.47
CA SER A 132 2.64 -12.24 -26.23
C SER A 132 2.05 -11.06 -25.42
N PRO A 133 1.81 -9.88 -26.04
CA PRO A 133 1.93 -9.57 -27.47
C PRO A 133 3.30 -9.02 -27.89
N THR A 134 4.29 -9.01 -26.99
CA THR A 134 5.58 -8.36 -27.23
C THR A 134 6.48 -9.17 -28.16
N GLU A 135 6.45 -10.49 -28.01
CA GLU A 135 7.11 -11.44 -28.90
C GLU A 135 6.09 -12.10 -29.83
N GLN A 136 6.49 -12.30 -31.09
CA GLN A 136 5.68 -12.96 -32.10
C GLN A 136 6.05 -14.45 -32.25
N CYS A 137 7.26 -14.80 -31.86
CA CYS A 137 7.86 -16.12 -31.98
C CYS A 137 9.00 -16.24 -30.96
N GLU A 138 9.53 -17.45 -30.80
CA GLU A 138 10.62 -17.75 -29.88
C GLU A 138 11.52 -18.84 -30.47
N GLY A 139 12.65 -18.42 -31.04
CA GLY A 139 13.60 -19.31 -31.72
C GLY A 139 12.95 -20.07 -32.88
N ALA A 140 12.64 -21.36 -32.67
CA ALA A 140 11.96 -22.21 -33.66
C ALA A 140 10.45 -22.34 -33.41
N ASP A 141 9.96 -21.88 -32.26
CA ASP A 141 8.54 -21.81 -31.97
C ASP A 141 7.97 -20.55 -32.65
N LEU A 142 7.15 -20.73 -33.67
CA LEU A 142 6.56 -19.62 -34.44
C LEU A 142 5.12 -19.32 -34.01
N ASP A 143 4.69 -19.82 -32.84
CA ASP A 143 3.29 -19.75 -32.36
C ASP A 143 2.27 -20.33 -33.35
N GLY A 144 2.70 -21.29 -34.17
CA GLY A 144 1.89 -21.89 -35.23
C GLY A 144 1.72 -21.03 -36.50
N GLU A 145 2.39 -19.88 -36.59
CA GLU A 145 2.37 -19.01 -37.76
C GLU A 145 3.26 -19.55 -38.89
N THR A 146 2.87 -19.25 -40.13
CA THR A 146 3.57 -19.63 -41.36
C THR A 146 3.69 -18.44 -42.31
N CYS A 147 4.46 -18.58 -43.39
CA CYS A 147 4.49 -17.54 -44.43
C CYS A 147 3.08 -17.24 -44.97
N GLU A 148 2.25 -18.26 -45.13
CA GLU A 148 0.87 -18.13 -45.58
C GLU A 148 -0.03 -17.35 -44.61
N SER A 149 0.10 -17.58 -43.30
CA SER A 149 -0.67 -16.81 -42.31
C SER A 149 -0.20 -15.34 -42.21
N GLN A 150 1.07 -15.09 -42.52
CA GLN A 150 1.64 -13.74 -42.66
C GLN A 150 1.33 -13.06 -44.02
N GLY A 151 0.57 -13.73 -44.90
CA GLY A 151 0.06 -13.17 -46.17
C GLY A 151 0.88 -13.48 -47.42
N PHE A 152 1.87 -14.37 -47.34
CA PHE A 152 2.66 -14.84 -48.47
C PHE A 152 2.06 -16.12 -49.09
N SER A 153 2.60 -16.59 -50.22
CA SER A 153 2.09 -17.78 -50.90
C SER A 153 2.77 -19.08 -50.47
N SER A 154 4.04 -19.03 -50.05
CA SER A 154 4.80 -20.17 -49.54
C SER A 154 6.10 -19.70 -48.87
N GLY A 155 6.98 -20.62 -48.47
CA GLY A 155 8.35 -20.31 -48.04
C GLY A 155 8.66 -20.85 -46.65
N THR A 156 9.64 -20.25 -45.99
CA THR A 156 10.02 -20.60 -44.61
C THR A 156 10.02 -19.33 -43.76
N LEU A 157 9.13 -19.30 -42.78
CA LEU A 157 9.08 -18.26 -41.76
C LEU A 157 10.13 -18.55 -40.69
N SER A 158 10.81 -17.53 -40.19
CA SER A 158 11.76 -17.65 -39.08
C SER A 158 11.51 -16.59 -38.01
N CYS A 159 12.12 -16.79 -36.85
CA CYS A 159 12.13 -15.81 -35.78
C CYS A 159 13.46 -15.04 -35.77
N ASP A 160 13.42 -13.71 -35.74
CA ASP A 160 14.63 -12.87 -35.64
C ASP A 160 15.16 -12.72 -34.20
N THR A 161 16.27 -11.99 -34.05
CA THR A 161 16.92 -11.75 -32.75
C THR A 161 16.15 -10.83 -31.82
N GLU A 162 15.07 -10.22 -32.31
CA GLU A 162 14.15 -9.36 -31.60
C GLU A 162 12.78 -10.05 -31.40
N CYS A 163 12.71 -11.36 -31.68
CA CYS A 163 11.55 -12.23 -31.56
C CYS A 163 10.33 -11.73 -32.37
N ARG A 164 10.63 -11.24 -33.58
CA ARG A 164 9.67 -10.88 -34.60
C ARG A 164 9.73 -11.87 -35.74
N PHE A 165 8.62 -11.96 -36.46
CA PHE A 165 8.55 -12.78 -37.67
C PHE A 165 9.48 -12.22 -38.75
N ASP A 166 10.54 -12.97 -39.06
CA ASP A 166 11.38 -12.74 -40.21
C ASP A 166 10.75 -13.40 -41.45
N THR A 167 10.25 -12.55 -42.34
CA THR A 167 9.57 -12.95 -43.57
C THR A 167 10.51 -12.98 -44.78
N THR A 168 11.83 -12.80 -44.60
CA THR A 168 12.80 -12.79 -45.71
C THR A 168 12.89 -14.14 -46.44
N GLY A 169 12.50 -15.24 -45.79
CA GLY A 169 12.39 -16.57 -46.39
C GLY A 169 11.03 -16.88 -47.04
N CYS A 170 10.07 -15.95 -47.00
CA CYS A 170 8.73 -16.11 -47.60
C CYS A 170 8.69 -15.70 -49.09
N ILE A 171 7.77 -16.30 -49.86
CA ILE A 171 7.61 -16.13 -51.33
C ILE A 171 6.18 -15.76 -51.69
#